data_AF-X0ZIK5-F1
#
_entry.id   AF-X0ZIK5-F1
#
_cell.length_a   1.000
_cell.length_b   1.000
_cell.length_c   1.000
_cell.angle_alpha   90.00
_cell.angle_beta   90.00
_cell.angle_gamma   90.00
#
_symmetry.space_group_name_H-M   'P 1'
#
loop_
_entity.id
_entity.type
_entity.pdbx_description
1 polymer ?
#
loop_
_entity_poly.entity_id
_entity_poly.type
_entity_poly.pdbx_seq_one_letter_code
_entity_poly.pdbx_strand_id
1 'polypeptide(L)'
;AKTIDAGGIIKDFELRAKDMDGTINKFSEKIKETEIGKFLEKKGILVDGVPTYEILDTEIFKIVADSLIQEGGVTPLLHCQAVDTIMDENTITGIITESKSGRQAIMAKRVIDATGDADIAYHAGHPIEKTQRTN
;
A
#
# COMPACT_ATOMS: atom_id res chain seq x y z
N ALA A 1 -19.87 3.01 -12.12
CA ALA A 1 -18.45 3.45 -12.15
C ALA A 1 -17.81 2.84 -13.39
N LYS A 2 -16.96 3.57 -14.11
CA LYS A 2 -16.09 2.94 -15.12
C LYS A 2 -15.04 2.16 -14.33
N THR A 3 -15.24 0.86 -14.18
CA THR A 3 -14.20 -0.01 -13.60
C THR A 3 -13.10 -0.14 -14.65
N ILE A 4 -11.89 0.31 -14.31
CA ILE A 4 -10.70 -0.01 -15.08
C ILE A 4 -10.19 -1.37 -14.61
N ASP A 5 -9.61 -2.15 -15.51
CA ASP A 5 -8.92 -3.36 -15.12
C ASP A 5 -7.76 -3.00 -14.18
N ALA A 6 -7.73 -3.62 -13.00
CA ALA A 6 -6.61 -3.50 -12.07
C ALA A 6 -5.48 -4.49 -12.42
N GLY A 7 -5.75 -5.43 -13.33
CA GLY A 7 -4.78 -6.37 -13.87
C GLY A 7 -3.56 -5.63 -14.41
N GLY A 8 -2.40 -5.95 -13.86
CA GLY A 8 -1.13 -5.37 -14.32
C GLY A 8 -0.66 -4.13 -13.60
N ILE A 9 -1.45 -3.48 -12.71
CA ILE A 9 -0.95 -2.31 -11.96
C ILE A 9 0.24 -2.67 -11.07
N ILE A 10 0.24 -3.87 -10.49
CA ILE A 10 1.37 -4.40 -9.72
C ILE A 10 2.58 -4.62 -10.63
N LYS A 11 2.36 -5.11 -11.84
CA LYS A 11 3.46 -5.34 -12.79
C LYS A 11 4.07 -4.03 -13.27
N ASP A 12 3.25 -3.03 -13.56
CA ASP A 12 3.68 -1.68 -13.91
C ASP A 12 4.45 -1.04 -12.75
N PHE A 13 3.95 -1.18 -11.51
CA PHE A 13 4.64 -0.73 -10.30
C PHE A 13 6.05 -1.32 -10.19
N GLU A 14 6.18 -2.65 -10.31
CA GLU A 14 7.46 -3.36 -10.23
C GLU A 14 8.43 -2.91 -11.33
N LEU A 15 7.94 -2.76 -12.57
CA LEU A 15 8.77 -2.34 -13.70
C LEU A 15 9.29 -0.92 -13.51
N ARG A 16 8.44 0.02 -13.09
CA ARG A 16 8.86 1.41 -12.80
C ARG A 16 9.88 1.46 -11.67
N ALA A 17 9.67 0.70 -10.59
CA ALA A 17 10.62 0.64 -9.50
C ALA A 17 11.98 0.08 -9.96
N LYS A 18 11.97 -0.93 -10.84
CA LYS A 18 13.18 -1.51 -11.43
C LYS A 18 13.94 -0.52 -12.32
N ASP A 19 13.23 0.24 -13.15
CA ASP A 19 13.81 1.29 -14.00
C ASP A 19 14.48 2.41 -13.18
N MET A 20 14.09 2.55 -11.91
CA MET A 20 14.67 3.48 -10.94
C MET A 20 15.76 2.85 -10.05
N ASP A 21 16.25 1.64 -10.37
CA ASP A 21 17.19 0.88 -9.53
C ASP A 21 16.66 0.59 -8.11
N GLY A 22 15.33 0.58 -7.96
CA GLY A 22 14.64 0.34 -6.69
C GLY A 22 14.44 -1.13 -6.35
N THR A 23 14.98 -2.07 -7.12
CA THR A 23 14.84 -3.50 -6.85
C THR A 23 16.04 -4.02 -6.04
N ILE A 24 15.75 -4.64 -4.89
CA ILE A 24 16.78 -5.19 -3.98
C ILE A 24 17.12 -6.65 -4.32
N ASN A 25 16.36 -7.29 -5.20
CA ASN A 25 16.58 -8.67 -5.62
C ASN A 25 17.90 -8.84 -6.39
N LYS A 26 19.00 -9.06 -5.66
CA LYS A 26 20.35 -9.31 -6.20
C LYS A 26 20.62 -10.80 -6.36
N PHE A 27 19.69 -11.51 -6.99
CA PHE A 27 19.91 -12.91 -7.33
C PHE A 27 20.66 -13.00 -8.65
N SER A 28 21.86 -13.60 -8.63
CA SER A 28 22.59 -13.86 -9.86
C SER A 28 22.00 -15.06 -10.60
N GLU A 29 22.14 -15.13 -11.93
CA GLU A 29 21.73 -16.31 -12.71
C GLU A 29 22.34 -17.63 -12.22
N LYS A 30 23.47 -17.55 -11.49
CA LYS A 30 24.16 -18.69 -10.88
C LYS A 30 23.46 -19.22 -9.64
N ILE A 31 22.49 -18.51 -9.07
CA ILE A 31 21.83 -18.94 -7.83
C ILE A 31 21.14 -20.30 -8.02
N LYS A 32 20.57 -20.57 -9.20
CA LYS A 32 19.91 -21.83 -9.54
C LYS A 32 20.79 -23.06 -9.35
N GLU A 33 22.11 -22.89 -9.44
CA GLU A 33 23.09 -23.97 -9.33
C GLU A 33 23.50 -24.23 -7.88
N THR A 34 23.24 -23.27 -6.99
CA THR A 34 23.60 -23.34 -5.57
C THR A 34 22.60 -24.17 -4.77
N GLU A 35 23.06 -24.75 -3.65
CA GLU A 35 22.18 -25.45 -2.71
C GLU A 35 21.06 -24.55 -2.16
N ILE A 36 21.39 -23.28 -1.89
CA ILE A 36 20.40 -22.29 -1.42
C ILE A 36 19.35 -22.00 -2.50
N GLY A 37 19.74 -21.89 -3.77
CA GLY A 37 18.78 -21.71 -4.87
C GLY A 37 17.82 -22.89 -5.01
N LYS A 38 18.34 -24.12 -5.01
CA LYS A 38 17.50 -25.34 -5.04
C LYS A 38 16.54 -25.43 -3.85
N PHE A 39 16.98 -24.98 -2.67
CA PHE A 39 16.12 -24.89 -1.50
C PHE A 39 15.00 -23.86 -1.66
N LEU A 40 15.31 -22.66 -2.19
CA LEU A 40 14.35 -21.59 -2.43
C LEU A 40 13.33 -21.95 -3.53
N GLU A 41 13.75 -22.63 -4.60
CA GLU A 41 12.87 -23.22 -5.63
C GLU A 41 11.86 -24.18 -4.99
N LYS A 42 12.32 -25.12 -4.15
CA LYS A 42 11.44 -26.05 -3.43
C LYS A 42 10.44 -25.35 -2.51
N LYS A 43 10.77 -24.14 -2.04
CA LYS A 43 9.88 -23.30 -1.22
C LYS A 43 8.94 -22.41 -2.05
N GLY A 44 9.05 -22.41 -3.39
CA GLY A 44 8.27 -21.54 -4.28
C GLY A 44 8.65 -20.06 -4.18
N ILE A 45 9.82 -19.76 -3.62
CA ILE A 45 10.36 -18.40 -3.54
C ILE A 45 11.05 -18.01 -4.85
N LEU A 46 11.62 -19.00 -5.54
CA LEU A 46 12.13 -18.87 -6.91
C LEU A 46 11.33 -19.79 -7.85
N VAL A 47 11.26 -19.41 -9.12
CA VAL A 47 10.85 -20.24 -10.26
C VAL A 47 11.88 -20.03 -11.37
N ASP A 48 12.57 -21.09 -11.78
CA ASP A 48 13.62 -21.07 -12.80
C ASP A 48 14.75 -20.05 -12.51
N GLY A 49 15.09 -19.88 -11.23
CA GLY A 49 16.08 -18.94 -10.73
C GLY A 49 15.59 -17.50 -10.60
N VAL A 50 14.29 -17.25 -10.86
CA VAL A 50 13.67 -15.91 -10.80
C VAL A 50 12.79 -15.81 -9.55
N PRO A 51 12.91 -14.75 -8.74
CA PRO A 51 12.02 -14.52 -7.59
C PRO A 51 10.55 -14.46 -7.97
N THR A 52 9.70 -15.02 -7.12
CA THR A 52 8.24 -14.95 -7.26
C THR A 52 7.65 -13.63 -6.74
N TYR A 53 8.48 -12.76 -6.17
CA TYR A 53 8.12 -11.44 -5.67
C TYR A 53 9.31 -10.48 -5.84
N GLU A 54 9.01 -9.18 -5.98
CA GLU A 54 10.02 -8.14 -5.98
C GLU A 54 10.17 -7.50 -4.60
N ILE A 55 11.41 -7.42 -4.10
CA ILE A 55 11.74 -6.61 -2.93
C ILE A 55 12.08 -5.22 -3.44
N LEU A 56 11.29 -4.23 -3.03
CA LEU A 56 11.46 -2.85 -3.46
C LEU A 56 12.08 -2.00 -2.37
N ASP A 57 12.94 -1.07 -2.78
CA ASP A 57 13.42 0.01 -1.95
C ASP A 57 12.24 0.88 -1.50
N THR A 58 12.20 1.17 -0.20
CA THR A 58 11.08 1.87 0.44
C THR A 58 10.90 3.29 -0.08
N GLU A 59 11.97 4.00 -0.44
CA GLU A 59 11.86 5.37 -0.94
C GLU A 59 11.43 5.38 -2.40
N ILE A 60 11.96 4.46 -3.21
CA ILE A 60 11.50 4.30 -4.61
C ILE A 60 10.04 3.87 -4.66
N PHE A 61 9.62 2.97 -3.77
CA PHE A 61 8.22 2.56 -3.64
C PHE A 61 7.29 3.77 -3.48
N LYS A 62 7.61 4.71 -2.58
CA LYS A 62 6.78 5.90 -2.36
C LYS A 62 6.69 6.76 -3.61
N ILE A 63 7.80 6.95 -4.32
CA ILE A 63 7.83 7.76 -5.55
C ILE A 63 6.95 7.14 -6.64
N VAL A 64 7.05 5.82 -6.85
CA VAL A 64 6.22 5.10 -7.83
C VAL A 64 4.74 5.17 -7.43
N ALA A 65 4.42 4.95 -6.16
CA ALA A 65 3.05 5.05 -5.65
C ALA A 65 2.46 6.46 -5.87
N ASP A 66 3.23 7.51 -5.54
CA ASP A 66 2.82 8.91 -5.74
C ASP A 66 2.57 9.24 -7.22
N SER A 67 3.40 8.71 -8.13
CA SER A 67 3.19 8.86 -9.58
C SER A 67 1.88 8.21 -10.02
N LEU A 68 1.61 6.98 -9.58
CA LEU A 68 0.42 6.23 -9.98
C LEU A 68 -0.88 6.88 -9.49
N ILE A 69 -0.90 7.41 -8.27
CA ILE A 69 -2.10 8.11 -7.77
C ILE A 69 -2.33 9.42 -8.53
N GLN A 70 -1.28 10.17 -8.88
CA GLN A 70 -1.38 11.40 -9.65
C GLN A 70 -1.86 11.13 -11.08
N GLU A 71 -1.31 10.12 -11.74
CA GLU A 71 -1.75 9.64 -13.06
C GLU A 71 -3.21 9.15 -13.03
N GLY A 72 -3.63 8.53 -11.93
CA GLY A 72 -5.01 8.15 -11.68
C GLY A 72 -5.97 9.31 -11.40
N GLY A 73 -5.48 10.56 -11.38
CA GLY A 73 -6.28 11.76 -11.09
C GLY A 73 -6.67 11.90 -9.62
N VAL A 74 -6.00 11.18 -8.71
CA VAL A 74 -6.21 11.32 -7.27
C VAL A 74 -5.48 12.57 -6.79
N THR A 75 -6.14 13.38 -5.97
CA THR A 75 -5.52 14.54 -5.32
C THR A 75 -5.00 14.15 -3.94
N PRO A 76 -3.68 13.98 -3.75
CA PRO A 76 -3.13 13.67 -2.43
C PRO A 76 -3.26 14.88 -1.50
N LEU A 77 -3.70 14.63 -0.26
CA LEU A 77 -3.70 15.62 0.82
C LEU A 77 -2.65 15.23 1.86
N LEU A 78 -1.44 15.77 1.67
CA LEU A 78 -0.29 15.46 2.53
C LEU A 78 -0.28 16.31 3.81
N HIS A 79 0.47 15.86 4.82
CA HIS A 79 0.58 16.52 6.13
C HIS A 79 -0.77 16.74 6.82
N CYS A 80 -1.70 15.81 6.62
CA CYS A 80 -3.06 15.88 7.11
C CYS A 80 -3.46 14.49 7.62
N GLN A 81 -3.95 14.40 8.86
CA GLN A 81 -4.41 13.14 9.44
C GLN A 81 -5.94 13.11 9.48
N ALA A 82 -6.55 11.96 9.22
CA ALA A 82 -7.96 11.74 9.55
C ALA A 82 -8.04 11.46 11.05
N VAL A 83 -8.83 12.25 11.78
CA VAL A 83 -8.90 12.21 13.25
C VAL A 83 -10.30 11.94 13.79
N ASP A 84 -11.30 11.87 12.90
CA ASP A 84 -12.66 11.43 13.22
C ASP A 84 -13.43 11.06 11.95
N THR A 85 -14.60 10.45 12.12
CA THR A 85 -15.55 10.16 11.04
C THR A 85 -16.84 10.96 11.19
N ILE A 86 -17.46 11.30 10.07
CA ILE A 86 -18.79 11.92 10.05
C ILE A 86 -19.80 10.82 9.74
N MET A 87 -20.66 10.53 10.70
CA MET A 87 -21.64 9.45 10.62
C MET A 87 -23.05 9.98 10.33
N ASP A 88 -23.76 9.27 9.47
CA ASP A 88 -25.23 9.34 9.33
C ASP A 88 -25.77 7.94 9.60
N GLU A 89 -26.32 7.75 10.80
CA GLU A 89 -26.67 6.43 11.35
C GLU A 89 -25.51 5.43 11.22
N ASN A 90 -25.65 4.44 10.32
CA ASN A 90 -24.67 3.39 10.07
C ASN A 90 -23.78 3.67 8.84
N THR A 91 -23.82 4.88 8.29
CA THR A 91 -23.11 5.25 7.06
C THR A 91 -22.08 6.33 7.34
N ILE A 92 -20.82 6.08 6.98
CA ILE A 92 -19.79 7.12 6.96
C ILE A 92 -20.06 8.05 5.76
N THR A 93 -20.30 9.34 6.04
CA THR A 93 -20.56 10.38 5.02
C THR A 93 -19.39 11.34 4.82
N GLY A 94 -18.34 11.20 5.63
CA GLY A 94 -17.12 11.99 5.53
C GLY A 94 -16.14 11.70 6.65
N ILE A 95 -15.06 12.46 6.67
CA ILE A 95 -14.03 12.42 7.72
C ILE A 95 -13.76 13.82 8.24
N ILE A 96 -13.31 13.90 9.50
CA ILE A 96 -12.67 15.08 10.04
C ILE A 96 -11.17 14.90 9.91
N THR A 97 -10.49 15.90 9.35
CA THR A 97 -9.04 15.90 9.21
C THR A 97 -8.41 16.96 10.10
N GLU A 98 -7.16 16.77 10.54
CA GLU A 98 -6.37 17.75 11.27
C GLU A 98 -5.03 18.00 10.58
N SER A 99 -4.69 19.29 10.45
CA SER A 99 -3.38 19.76 9.99
C SER A 99 -2.96 21.00 10.77
N LYS A 100 -1.82 21.62 10.43
CA LYS A 100 -1.40 22.90 11.01
C LYS A 100 -2.37 24.05 10.75
N SER A 101 -3.29 23.88 9.79
CA SER A 101 -4.37 24.84 9.50
C SER A 101 -5.63 24.61 10.35
N GLY A 102 -5.61 23.64 11.27
CA GLY A 102 -6.74 23.25 12.11
C GLY A 102 -7.54 22.10 11.51
N ARG A 103 -8.76 21.91 12.03
CA ARG A 103 -9.65 20.82 11.62
C ARG A 103 -10.57 21.21 10.47
N GLN A 104 -10.76 20.28 9.55
CA GLN A 104 -11.64 20.44 8.37
C GLN A 104 -12.49 19.18 8.17
N ALA A 105 -13.64 19.35 7.52
CA ALA A 105 -14.51 18.25 7.13
C ALA A 105 -14.35 17.95 5.64
N ILE A 106 -14.11 16.69 5.28
CA ILE A 106 -14.12 16.21 3.90
C ILE A 106 -15.31 15.26 3.75
N MET A 107 -16.31 15.69 2.99
CA MET A 107 -17.50 14.88 2.70
C MET A 107 -17.22 13.93 1.54
N ALA A 108 -17.67 12.68 1.65
CA ALA A 108 -17.45 11.67 0.62
C ALA A 108 -18.63 10.69 0.54
N LYS A 109 -18.89 10.18 -0.68
CA LYS A 109 -19.89 9.12 -0.88
C LYS A 109 -19.43 7.75 -0.36
N ARG A 110 -18.10 7.57 -0.24
CA ARG A 110 -17.45 6.38 0.28
C ARG A 110 -16.12 6.80 0.90
N VAL A 111 -15.76 6.11 1.98
CA VAL A 111 -14.46 6.20 2.62
C VAL A 111 -13.82 4.82 2.55
N ILE A 112 -12.55 4.77 2.14
CA ILE A 112 -11.74 3.55 2.12
C ILE A 112 -10.73 3.70 3.26
N ASP A 113 -10.79 2.83 4.25
CA ASP A 113 -9.80 2.80 5.32
C ASP A 113 -8.53 2.11 4.83
N ALA A 114 -7.49 2.89 4.62
CA ALA A 114 -6.16 2.44 4.25
C ALA A 114 -5.10 2.98 5.23
N THR A 115 -5.48 3.25 6.48
CA THR A 115 -4.54 3.78 7.50
C THR A 115 -3.56 2.73 8.00
N GLY A 116 -3.90 1.44 7.85
CA GLY A 116 -3.12 0.30 8.38
C GLY A 116 -3.40 0.01 9.85
N ASP A 117 -3.82 1.00 10.63
CA ASP A 117 -4.13 0.91 12.06
C ASP A 117 -5.64 0.82 12.37
N ALA A 118 -6.48 0.84 11.33
CA ALA A 118 -7.94 0.81 11.43
C ALA A 118 -8.57 2.04 12.11
N ASP A 119 -7.89 3.20 12.05
CA ASP A 119 -8.37 4.46 12.65
C ASP A 119 -9.78 4.84 12.20
N ILE A 120 -10.11 4.72 10.91
CA ILE A 120 -11.44 5.10 10.41
C ILE A 120 -12.50 4.14 10.96
N ALA A 121 -12.22 2.85 10.98
CA ALA A 121 -13.11 1.86 11.59
C ALA A 121 -13.33 2.13 13.09
N TYR A 122 -12.27 2.46 13.82
CA TYR A 122 -12.33 2.83 15.22
C TYR A 122 -13.20 4.08 15.46
N HIS A 123 -12.97 5.14 14.69
CA HIS A 123 -13.75 6.37 14.77
C HIS A 123 -15.22 6.17 14.40
N ALA A 124 -15.51 5.24 13.48
CA ALA A 124 -16.87 4.83 13.14
C ALA A 124 -17.52 3.89 14.19
N GLY A 125 -16.89 3.70 15.36
CA GLY A 125 -17.42 2.89 16.46
C GLY A 125 -17.35 1.37 16.25
N HIS A 126 -16.54 0.89 15.30
CA HIS A 126 -16.41 -0.54 15.04
C HIS A 126 -15.34 -1.19 15.93
N PRO A 127 -15.51 -2.48 16.29
CA PRO A 127 -14.51 -3.20 17.07
C PRO A 127 -13.16 -3.25 16.35
N ILE A 128 -12.09 -2.94 17.07
CA ILE A 128 -10.71 -3.12 16.63
C ILE A 128 -9.98 -4.09 17.57
N GLU A 129 -9.05 -4.85 17.02
CA GLU A 129 -8.18 -5.72 17.79
C GLU A 129 -6.76 -5.16 17.77
N LYS A 130 -6.22 -4.89 18.95
CA LYS A 130 -4.81 -4.52 19.10
C LYS A 130 -4.00 -5.78 19.35
N THR A 131 -3.02 -6.05 18.49
CA THR A 131 -2.07 -7.15 18.70
C THR A 131 -1.38 -6.97 20.05
N GLN A 132 -1.38 -8.02 20.87
CA GLN A 132 -0.71 -7.98 22.17
C GLN A 132 0.80 -7.76 21.97
N ARG A 133 1.35 -6.81 22.72
CA ARG A 133 2.80 -6.59 22.74
C ARG A 133 3.43 -7.72 23.54
N THR A 134 4.14 -8.62 22.87
CA THR A 134 4.99 -9.61 23.56
C THR A 134 6.16 -8.88 24.20
N ASN A 135 6.39 -9.13 25.50
CA ASN A 135 7.53 -8.59 26.27
C ASN A 135 8.86 -9.19 25.81
#